data_AF-A0A133VSW0-F1
#
_entry.id   AF-A0A133VSW0-F1
#
_cell.length_a   1.000
_cell.length_b   1.000
_cell.length_c   1.000
_cell.angle_alpha   90.00
_cell.angle_beta   90.00
_cell.angle_gamma   90.00
#
_symmetry.space_group_name_H-M   'P 1'
#
loop_
_entity.id
_entity.type
_entity.pdbx_description
1 polymer ?
#
loop_
_entity_poly.entity_id
_entity_poly.type
_entity_poly.pdbx_seq_one_letter_code
_entity_poly.pdbx_strand_id
1 'polypeptide(L)' 'MEEFYLPVVFGLIAESTSVQERGMAMGLKGTLRTSGSAIGVLTLMNLADIFSIRSSLAGFGGFVVIFSGIILIMWKRQA' A
#
# COMPACT_ATOMS: atom_id res chain seq x y z
N MET A 1 -8.26 -7.77 -10.23
CA MET A 1 -7.75 -6.41 -9.87
C MET A 1 -6.24 -6.30 -9.98
N GLU A 2 -5.46 -7.34 -9.65
CA GLU A 2 -3.98 -7.28 -9.73
C GLU A 2 -3.45 -7.12 -11.17
N GLU A 3 -4.18 -7.65 -12.15
CA GLU A 3 -3.85 -7.58 -13.60
C GLU A 3 -3.81 -6.15 -14.16
N PHE A 4 -4.63 -5.22 -13.63
CA PHE A 4 -4.62 -3.81 -14.05
C PHE A 4 -3.71 -2.94 -13.17
N TYR A 5 -3.53 -3.32 -11.91
CA TYR A 5 -2.76 -2.53 -10.96
C TYR A 5 -1.25 -2.55 -11.26
N LEU A 6 -0.69 -3.73 -11.54
CA LEU A 6 0.76 -3.88 -11.72
C LEU A 6 1.32 -3.08 -12.92
N PRO A 7 0.71 -3.13 -14.13
CA PRO A 7 1.20 -2.33 -15.26
C PRO A 7 1.16 -0.83 -14.99
N VAL A 8 0.10 -0.33 -14.35
CA VAL A 8 -0.05 1.09 -14.02
C VAL A 8 1.03 1.55 -13.04
N VAL A 9 1.25 0.79 -11.96
CA VAL A 9 2.29 1.11 -10.97
C VAL A 9 3.69 1.07 -11.59
N PHE A 10 3.96 0.10 -12.45
CA PHE A 10 5.25 0.03 -13.14
C PHE A 10 5.45 1.18 -14.12
N GLY A 11 4.40 1.60 -14.82
CA GLY A 11 4.42 2.81 -15.64
C GLY A 11 4.74 4.05 -14.82
N LEU A 12 4.02 4.27 -13.71
CA LEU A 12 4.23 5.42 -12.81
C LEU A 12 5.66 5.47 -12.24
N ILE A 13 6.19 4.33 -11.79
CA ILE A 13 7.58 4.25 -11.31
C ILE A 13 8.55 4.59 -12.44
N ALA A 14 8.33 4.04 -13.64
CA ALA A 14 9.20 4.26 -14.78
C ALA A 14 9.22 5.71 -15.26
N GLU A 15 8.08 6.40 -15.21
CA GLU A 15 7.93 7.83 -15.56
C GLU A 15 8.54 8.74 -14.50
N SER A 16 8.51 8.33 -13.22
CA SER A 16 8.96 9.15 -12.09
C SER A 16 10.42 8.91 -11.67
N THR A 17 11.16 8.04 -12.36
CA THR A 17 12.55 7.67 -11.99
C THR A 17 13.49 7.64 -13.18
N SER A 18 14.77 7.95 -12.94
CA SER A 18 15.83 7.77 -13.93
C SER A 18 16.06 6.28 -14.23
N VAL A 19 16.69 5.98 -15.38
CA VAL A 19 16.99 4.58 -15.78
C VAL A 19 17.87 3.88 -14.73
N GLN A 20 18.80 4.60 -14.14
CA GLN A 20 19.73 4.11 -13.12
C GLN A 20 19.02 3.80 -11.78
N GLU A 21 18.01 4.59 -11.40
CA GLU A 21 17.30 4.43 -10.12
C GLU A 21 16.09 3.50 -10.22
N ARG A 22 15.58 3.25 -11.43
CA ARG A 22 14.37 2.46 -11.66
C ARG A 22 14.42 1.07 -11.02
N GLY A 23 15.56 0.39 -11.12
CA GLY A 23 15.74 -0.93 -10.50
C GLY A 23 15.57 -0.88 -8.97
N MET A 24 16.14 0.14 -8.33
CA MET A 24 16.00 0.38 -6.89
C MET A 24 14.56 0.71 -6.51
N ALA A 25 13.87 1.57 -7.27
CA ALA A 25 12.48 1.94 -7.00
C ALA A 25 11.52 0.74 -7.14
N MET A 26 11.73 -0.11 -8.15
CA MET A 26 10.98 -1.36 -8.31
C MET A 26 11.24 -2.33 -7.17
N GLY A 27 12.50 -2.46 -6.74
CA GLY A 27 12.90 -3.24 -5.57
C GLY A 27 12.23 -2.75 -4.28
N LEU A 28 12.22 -1.43 -4.06
CA LEU A 28 11.57 -0.79 -2.91
C LEU A 28 10.07 -1.10 -2.88
N LYS A 29 9.38 -1.00 -4.03
CA LYS A 29 7.96 -1.39 -4.15
C LYS A 29 7.75 -2.86 -3.78
N GLY A 30 8.63 -3.76 -4.23
CA GLY A 30 8.59 -5.17 -3.87
C GLY A 30 8.73 -5.38 -2.36
N THR A 31 9.76 -4.79 -1.76
CA THR A 31 10.04 -4.88 -0.32
C THR A 31 8.89 -4.33 0.51
N LEU A 32 8.36 -3.14 0.19
CA LEU A 32 7.24 -2.52 0.89
C LEU A 32 5.96 -3.37 0.80
N ARG A 33 5.72 -4.02 -0.34
CA ARG A 33 4.59 -4.95 -0.49
C ARG A 33 4.74 -6.14 0.47
N THR A 34 5.90 -6.78 0.46
CA THR A 34 6.14 -7.96 1.30
C THR A 34 6.13 -7.60 2.78
N SER A 35 6.85 -6.56 3.19
CA SER A 35 6.89 -6.12 4.59
C SER A 35 5.53 -5.65 5.07
N GLY A 36 4.79 -4.88 4.25
CA GLY A 36 3.43 -4.46 4.55
C GLY A 36 2.49 -5.64 4.75
N SER A 37 2.62 -6.69 3.94
CA SER A 37 1.81 -7.91 4.10
C SER A 37 2.12 -8.65 5.42
N ALA A 38 3.40 -8.78 5.78
CA ALA A 38 3.81 -9.42 7.02
C ALA A 38 3.34 -8.63 8.25
N ILE A 39 3.59 -7.32 8.26
CA ILE A 39 3.16 -6.42 9.35
C ILE A 39 1.63 -6.44 9.47
N GLY A 40 0.92 -6.33 8.35
CA GLY A 40 -0.54 -6.34 8.32
C GLY A 40 -1.12 -7.62 8.92
N VAL A 41 -0.61 -8.79 8.53
CA VAL A 41 -1.06 -10.07 9.10
C VAL A 41 -0.82 -10.12 10.61
N LEU A 42 0.39 -9.79 11.07
CA LEU A 42 0.73 -9.83 12.49
C LEU A 42 -0.16 -8.87 13.30
N THR A 43 -0.35 -7.64 12.84
CA THR A 43 -1.18 -6.66 13.54
C THR A 43 -2.66 -7.05 13.54
N LEU A 44 -3.21 -7.49 12.41
CA LEU A 44 -4.63 -7.82 12.30
C LEU A 44 -5.00 -9.11 13.03
N MET A 45 -4.09 -10.09 13.10
CA MET A 45 -4.27 -11.29 13.93
C MET A 45 -4.39 -10.92 15.41
N ASN A 46 -3.44 -10.14 15.95
CA ASN A 46 -3.49 -9.71 17.35
C ASN A 46 -4.75 -8.86 17.65
N LEU A 47 -5.16 -7.99 16.72
CA LEU A 47 -6.40 -7.20 16.88
C LEU A 47 -7.66 -8.07 16.82
N ALA A 48 -7.65 -9.13 16.01
CA ALA A 48 -8.76 -10.06 15.93
C ALA A 48 -8.91 -10.88 17.22
N ASP A 49 -7.81 -11.23 17.87
CA ASP A 49 -7.79 -11.94 19.16
C ASP A 49 -8.31 -11.07 20.31
N ILE A 50 -7.99 -9.76 20.31
CA ILE A 50 -8.41 -8.83 21.38
C ILE A 50 -9.89 -8.42 21.25
N PHE A 51 -10.36 -8.13 20.03
CA PHE A 51 -11.69 -7.57 19.81
C PHE A 51 -12.64 -8.59 19.18
N SER A 52 -12.47 -8.81 17.89
CA SER A 52 -13.09 -9.86 17.07
C SER A 52 -12.57 -9.70 15.64
N ILE A 53 -12.67 -10.77 14.84
CA ILE A 53 -12.33 -10.72 13.41
C ILE A 53 -13.14 -9.62 12.70
N ARG A 54 -14.43 -9.48 13.00
CA ARG A 54 -15.31 -8.49 12.36
C ARG A 54 -14.85 -7.06 12.65
N SER A 55 -14.54 -6.76 13.91
CA SER A 55 -14.08 -5.42 14.31
C SER A 55 -12.69 -5.10 13.75
N SER A 56 -11.78 -6.09 13.72
CA SER A 56 -10.43 -5.94 13.16
C SER A 56 -10.48 -5.61 11.66
N LEU A 57 -11.29 -6.34 10.89
CA LEU A 57 -11.48 -6.09 9.46
C LEU A 57 -12.16 -4.73 9.19
N ALA A 58 -13.17 -4.37 9.97
CA ALA A 58 -13.84 -3.07 9.84
C ALA A 58 -12.89 -1.91 10.15
N GLY A 59 -12.08 -2.02 11.21
CA GLY A 59 -11.06 -1.04 11.56
C GLY A 59 -10.00 -0.89 10.47
N PHE A 60 -9.51 -2.00 9.92
CA PHE A 60 -8.56 -1.96 8.80
C PHE A 60 -9.17 -1.33 7.54
N GLY A 61 -10.42 -1.69 7.19
CA GLY A 61 -11.12 -1.08 6.06
C GLY A 61 -11.27 0.44 6.22
N GLY A 62 -11.65 0.90 7.42
CA GLY A 62 -11.72 2.33 7.73
C GLY A 62 -10.35 3.02 7.62
N PHE A 63 -9.30 2.39 8.16
CA PHE A 63 -7.92 2.87 8.03
C PHE A 63 -7.50 3.02 6.57
N VAL A 64 -7.72 2.00 5.74
CA VAL A 64 -7.35 2.04 4.31
C VAL A 64 -8.05 3.19 3.59
N VAL A 65 -9.36 3.38 3.81
CA VAL A 65 -10.11 4.47 3.18
C VAL A 65 -9.57 5.84 3.59
N ILE A 66 -9.33 6.06 4.89
CA ILE A 66 -8.77 7.33 5.40
C ILE A 66 -7.37 7.56 4.82
N PHE A 67 -6.52 6.53 4.87
CA PHE A 67 -5.14 6.61 4.38
C PHE A 67 -5.09 6.91 2.88
N SER A 68 -5.88 6.21 2.07
CA SER A 68 -6.02 6.50 0.63
C SER A 68 -6.54 7.91 0.37
N GLY A 69 -7.52 8.37 1.16
CA GLY A 69 -8.03 9.74 1.07
C GLY A 69 -6.94 10.80 1.32
N ILE A 70 -6.12 10.61 2.36
CA ILE A 70 -5.00 11.50 2.70
C ILE A 70 -3.99 11.54 1.55
N ILE A 71 -3.59 10.37 1.02
CA ILE A 71 -2.65 10.30 -0.12
C ILE A 71 -3.20 11.05 -1.32
N LEU A 72 -4.49 10.86 -1.67
CA LEU A 72 -5.10 11.55 -2.80
C LEU A 72 -5.14 13.07 -2.61
N ILE A 73 -5.44 13.55 -1.40
CA ILE A 73 -5.42 14.98 -1.08
C ILE A 73 -4.00 15.54 -1.21
N MET A 74 -2.99 14.82 -0.69
CA MET A 74 -1.60 15.23 -0.79
C MET A 74 -1.13 15.26 -2.24
N TRP A 75 -1.49 14.26 -3.05
CA TRP A 75 -1.17 14.21 -4.47
C TRP A 75 -1.77 15.40 -5.21
N LYS A 76 -3.07 15.69 -4.99
CA LYS A 76 -3.76 16.83 -5.62
C LYS A 76 -3.18 18.20 -5.22
N ARG A 77 -2.43 18.30 -4.13
CA ARG A 77 -1.74 19.53 -3.73
C ARG A 77 -0.37 19.69 -4.40
N GLN A 78 0.20 18.61 -4.93
CA GLN A 78 1.50 18.61 -5.60
C GLN A 78 1.40 18.69 -7.12
N ALA A 79 0.26 18.29 -7.70
CA ALA A 79 -0.08 18.42 -9.12
C ALA A 79 -0.76 19.76 -9.41
#